data_AF-A0AAV7AXI8-F1
#
_entry.id   AF-A0AAV7AXI8-F1
#
_cell.length_a   1.000
_cell.length_b   1.000
_cell.length_c   1.000
_cell.angle_alpha   90.00
_cell.angle_beta   90.00
_cell.angle_gamma   90.00
#
_symmetry.space_group_name_H-M   'P 1'
#
loop_
_entity.id
_entity.type
_entity.pdbx_description
1 polymer ?
#
loop_
_entity_poly.entity_id
_entity_poly.type
_entity_poly.pdbx_seq_one_letter_code
_entity_poly.pdbx_strand_id
1 'polypeptide(L)'
;MEMLQCDSALLYIVLSALFSGLVIHKLIRNNVKIENAAVSCLLPLLLLEIFCCCVLCSCLGLTLFILACTLYYACIPVRRMLTTQGKAVLITGHTPLPGFAAYAASKAALSMFSAVMRQDLFKWGVKVSAIYPSGFKTNIFGSKDHWSSQDQKILDNLMPDVKEDYGEEYLASLKDLHHTMSTVSSPDLSPVLEDVCHALLAEEPYFSYTPGRCAYLIPCLFRYFPLWVYDNFAKRTFQIHHILPRSLQMSKANNKMD
;
A
#
# COMPACT_ATOMS: atom_id res chain seq x y z
N MET A 1 -51.63 -15.64 -36.71
CA MET A 1 -50.17 -15.43 -36.75
C MET A 1 -49.72 -14.44 -35.66
N GLU A 2 -50.53 -13.45 -35.29
CA GLU A 2 -50.23 -12.53 -34.17
C GLU A 2 -50.26 -13.17 -32.76
N MET A 3 -51.10 -14.19 -32.51
CA MET A 3 -51.14 -14.85 -31.19
C MET A 3 -49.85 -15.60 -30.82
N LEU A 4 -49.16 -16.24 -31.77
CA LEU A 4 -47.88 -16.94 -31.50
C LEU A 4 -46.73 -15.97 -31.15
N GLN A 5 -46.84 -14.73 -31.60
CA GLN A 5 -45.81 -13.70 -31.40
C GLN A 5 -45.93 -13.08 -30.01
N CYS A 6 -47.14 -13.03 -29.44
CA CYS A 6 -47.39 -12.59 -28.06
C CYS A 6 -46.82 -13.57 -27.03
N ASP A 7 -47.04 -14.88 -27.22
CA ASP A 7 -46.55 -15.92 -26.30
C ASP A 7 -45.02 -16.01 -26.27
N SER A 8 -44.37 -15.83 -27.41
CA SER A 8 -42.91 -15.84 -27.50
C SER A 8 -42.29 -14.58 -26.86
N ALA A 9 -42.87 -13.40 -27.08
CA ALA A 9 -42.42 -12.16 -26.43
C ALA A 9 -42.52 -12.23 -24.90
N LEU A 10 -43.61 -12.81 -24.39
CA LEU A 10 -43.79 -13.02 -22.95
C LEU A 10 -42.68 -13.92 -22.37
N LEU A 11 -42.28 -14.95 -23.12
CA LEU A 11 -41.27 -15.92 -22.71
C LEU A 11 -39.86 -15.30 -22.63
N TYR A 12 -39.53 -14.39 -23.54
CA TYR A 12 -38.27 -13.61 -23.48
C TYR A 12 -38.23 -12.69 -22.25
N ILE A 13 -39.31 -11.96 -21.97
CA ILE A 13 -39.41 -11.05 -20.83
C ILE A 13 -39.22 -11.82 -19.51
N VAL A 14 -39.81 -13.01 -19.40
CA VAL A 14 -39.65 -13.86 -18.20
C VAL A 14 -38.22 -14.35 -18.05
N LEU A 15 -37.56 -14.77 -19.15
CA LEU A 15 -36.18 -15.23 -19.13
C LEU A 15 -35.19 -14.11 -18.82
N SER A 16 -35.38 -12.90 -19.36
CA SER A 16 -34.53 -11.75 -19.06
C SER A 16 -34.71 -11.25 -17.63
N ALA A 17 -35.94 -11.29 -17.09
CA ALA A 17 -36.20 -11.02 -15.67
C ALA A 17 -35.52 -12.04 -14.74
N LEU A 18 -35.57 -13.34 -15.06
CA LEU A 18 -34.88 -14.38 -14.30
C LEU A 18 -33.35 -14.22 -14.38
N PHE A 19 -32.82 -13.93 -15.57
CA PHE A 19 -31.39 -13.76 -15.77
C PHE A 19 -30.85 -12.52 -15.03
N SER A 20 -31.52 -11.38 -15.15
CA SER A 20 -31.18 -10.16 -14.43
C SER A 20 -31.25 -10.38 -12.91
N GLY A 21 -32.27 -11.09 -12.41
CA GLY A 21 -32.37 -11.52 -11.02
C GLY A 21 -31.19 -12.39 -10.56
N LEU A 22 -30.78 -13.38 -11.36
CA LEU A 22 -29.63 -14.24 -11.06
C LEU A 22 -28.29 -13.49 -11.06
N VAL A 23 -28.11 -12.52 -11.97
CA VAL A 23 -26.93 -11.66 -12.02
C VAL A 23 -26.90 -10.76 -10.78
N ILE A 24 -28.00 -10.09 -10.44
CA ILE A 24 -28.12 -9.24 -9.25
C ILE A 24 -27.87 -10.07 -7.98
N HIS A 25 -28.47 -11.26 -7.86
CA HIS A 25 -28.23 -12.16 -6.74
C HIS A 25 -26.75 -12.59 -6.63
N LYS A 26 -26.09 -12.91 -7.76
CA LYS A 26 -24.65 -13.24 -7.78
C LYS A 26 -23.78 -12.04 -7.38
N LEU A 27 -24.16 -10.82 -7.76
CA LEU A 27 -23.46 -9.59 -7.41
C LEU A 27 -23.61 -9.24 -5.92
N ILE A 28 -24.84 -9.28 -5.40
CA ILE A 28 -25.14 -9.03 -3.98
C ILE A 28 -24.44 -10.08 -3.10
N ARG A 29 -24.57 -11.38 -3.44
CA ARG A 29 -23.95 -12.47 -2.68
C ARG A 29 -22.44 -12.35 -2.57
N ASN A 30 -21.78 -11.73 -3.55
CA ASN A 30 -20.32 -11.61 -3.60
C ASN A 30 -19.80 -10.23 -3.18
N ASN A 31 -20.64 -9.34 -2.61
CA ASN A 31 -20.26 -7.99 -2.18
C ASN A 31 -19.47 -7.19 -3.25
N VAL A 32 -19.80 -7.39 -4.53
CA VAL A 32 -19.11 -6.73 -5.64
C VAL A 32 -19.63 -5.30 -5.75
N LYS A 33 -18.75 -4.30 -5.67
CA LYS A 33 -19.10 -2.94 -6.09
C LYS A 33 -19.38 -2.99 -7.59
N ILE A 34 -20.59 -2.59 -7.98
CA ILE A 34 -20.99 -2.48 -9.39
C ILE A 34 -20.17 -1.34 -10.00
N GLU A 35 -18.97 -1.65 -10.49
CA GLU A 35 -18.21 -0.72 -11.30
C GLU A 35 -18.82 -0.62 -12.70
N ASN A 36 -18.52 0.48 -13.41
CA ASN A 36 -19.04 0.80 -14.74
C ASN A 36 -18.87 -0.33 -15.78
N ALA A 37 -17.96 -1.28 -15.56
CA ALA A 37 -17.76 -2.44 -16.44
C ALA A 37 -18.97 -3.40 -16.49
N ALA A 38 -19.71 -3.58 -15.39
CA ALA A 38 -20.93 -4.40 -15.39
C ALA A 38 -22.06 -3.71 -16.19
N VAL A 39 -22.19 -2.39 -16.03
CA VAL A 39 -23.18 -1.55 -16.73
C VAL A 39 -22.89 -1.48 -18.23
N SER A 40 -21.63 -1.36 -18.64
CA SER A 40 -21.22 -1.34 -20.05
C SER A 40 -21.56 -2.64 -20.81
N CYS A 41 -21.77 -3.75 -20.12
CA CYS A 41 -22.01 -5.06 -20.73
C CYS A 41 -23.49 -5.50 -20.67
N LEU A 42 -24.30 -4.86 -19.80
CA LEU A 42 -25.75 -5.05 -19.76
C LEU A 42 -26.46 -4.40 -20.97
N LEU A 43 -25.94 -3.28 -21.49
CA LEU A 43 -26.54 -2.58 -22.63
C LEU A 43 -26.52 -3.40 -23.94
N PRO A 44 -25.41 -4.08 -24.32
CA PRO A 44 -25.40 -5.01 -25.46
C PRO A 44 -26.36 -6.20 -25.34
N LEU A 45 -26.56 -6.73 -24.13
CA LEU A 45 -27.49 -7.85 -23.89
C LEU A 45 -28.95 -7.45 -24.10
N LEU A 46 -29.29 -6.22 -23.70
CA LEU A 46 -30.62 -5.65 -23.88
C LEU A 46 -30.92 -5.37 -25.37
N LEU A 47 -29.90 -4.95 -26.13
CA LEU A 47 -30.00 -4.80 -27.60
C LEU A 47 -30.10 -6.16 -28.32
N LEU A 48 -29.38 -7.17 -27.83
CA LEU A 48 -29.46 -8.53 -28.37
C LEU A 48 -30.82 -9.18 -28.12
N GLU A 49 -31.45 -8.91 -26.97
CA GLU A 49 -32.81 -9.35 -26.65
C GLU A 49 -33.83 -8.78 -27.65
N ILE A 50 -33.75 -7.48 -27.93
CA ILE A 50 -34.60 -6.81 -28.91
C ILE A 50 -34.39 -7.38 -30.32
N PHE A 51 -33.13 -7.63 -30.71
CA PHE A 51 -32.81 -8.22 -32.01
C PHE A 51 -33.34 -9.65 -32.16
N CYS A 52 -33.17 -10.51 -31.14
CA CYS A 52 -33.66 -11.88 -31.14
C CYS A 52 -35.20 -11.96 -31.14
N CYS A 53 -35.88 -11.05 -30.45
CA CYS A 53 -37.34 -10.94 -30.47
C CYS A 53 -37.92 -10.47 -31.83
N CYS A 54 -37.24 -9.56 -32.52
CA CYS A 54 -37.77 -8.94 -33.73
C CYS A 54 -37.41 -9.66 -35.05
N VAL A 55 -36.31 -10.42 -35.11
CA VAL A 55 -35.73 -10.88 -36.39
C VAL A 55 -35.67 -12.40 -36.55
N LEU A 56 -35.54 -13.18 -35.46
CA LEU A 56 -35.28 -14.62 -35.52
C LEU A 56 -36.50 -15.46 -35.13
N CYS A 57 -36.71 -16.56 -35.84
CA CYS A 57 -37.75 -17.55 -35.53
C CYS A 57 -37.60 -18.06 -34.09
N SER A 58 -38.71 -18.19 -33.36
CA SER A 58 -38.78 -18.19 -31.89
C SER A 58 -37.80 -19.15 -31.20
N CYS A 59 -37.56 -20.34 -31.76
CA CYS A 59 -36.67 -21.34 -31.18
C CYS A 59 -35.17 -21.00 -31.33
N LEU A 60 -34.75 -20.54 -32.51
CA LEU A 60 -33.35 -20.21 -32.78
C LEU A 60 -32.91 -18.97 -32.01
N GLY A 61 -33.76 -17.94 -31.96
CA GLY A 61 -33.50 -16.75 -31.15
C GLY A 61 -33.34 -17.07 -29.66
N LEU A 62 -34.19 -17.97 -29.13
CA LEU A 62 -34.14 -18.35 -27.71
C LEU A 62 -32.81 -19.02 -27.37
N THR A 63 -32.35 -19.94 -28.22
CA THR A 63 -31.09 -20.65 -28.01
C THR A 63 -29.89 -19.71 -28.02
N LEU A 64 -29.87 -18.72 -28.91
CA LEU A 64 -28.82 -17.71 -28.99
C LEU A 64 -28.82 -16.79 -27.76
N PHE A 65 -29.99 -16.34 -27.31
CA PHE A 65 -30.12 -15.49 -26.13
C PHE A 65 -29.68 -16.21 -24.86
N ILE A 66 -30.12 -17.45 -24.65
CA ILE A 66 -29.71 -18.26 -23.49
C ILE A 66 -28.19 -18.51 -23.49
N LEU A 67 -27.61 -18.80 -24.65
CA LEU A 67 -26.16 -18.99 -24.79
C LEU A 67 -25.40 -17.69 -24.47
N ALA A 68 -25.85 -16.54 -25.00
CA ALA A 68 -25.25 -15.24 -24.72
C ALA A 68 -25.35 -14.85 -23.24
N CYS A 69 -26.51 -15.06 -22.62
CA CYS A 69 -26.71 -14.89 -21.18
C CYS A 69 -25.77 -15.79 -20.37
N THR A 70 -25.64 -17.07 -20.73
CA THR A 70 -24.77 -18.02 -20.02
C THR A 70 -23.30 -17.65 -20.14
N LEU A 71 -22.85 -17.28 -21.35
CA LEU A 71 -21.49 -16.80 -21.61
C LEU A 71 -21.22 -15.50 -20.85
N TYR A 72 -22.15 -14.56 -20.83
CA TYR A 72 -22.03 -13.35 -20.01
C TYR A 72 -21.91 -13.70 -18.54
N TYR A 73 -22.79 -14.53 -17.98
CA TYR A 73 -22.74 -14.95 -16.57
C TYR A 73 -21.42 -15.63 -16.19
N ALA A 74 -20.82 -16.38 -17.11
CA ALA A 74 -19.52 -17.02 -16.94
C ALA A 74 -18.36 -16.01 -17.06
N CYS A 75 -18.46 -15.05 -17.96
CA CYS A 75 -17.42 -14.06 -18.26
C CYS A 75 -17.48 -12.80 -17.40
N ILE A 76 -18.55 -12.54 -16.64
CA ILE A 76 -18.58 -11.43 -15.67
C ILE A 76 -17.36 -11.60 -14.77
N PRO A 77 -16.40 -10.66 -14.78
CA PRO A 77 -15.25 -10.70 -13.91
C PRO A 77 -15.71 -10.35 -12.50
N VAL A 78 -16.33 -11.32 -11.83
CA VAL A 78 -16.57 -11.28 -10.39
C VAL A 78 -15.20 -11.47 -9.74
N ARG A 79 -14.41 -10.40 -9.72
CA ARG A 79 -13.34 -10.30 -8.73
C ARG A 79 -14.05 -10.26 -7.40
N ARG A 80 -14.08 -11.39 -6.70
CA ARG A 80 -14.46 -11.43 -5.30
C ARG A 80 -13.55 -10.42 -4.61
N MET A 81 -14.08 -9.24 -4.28
CA MET A 81 -13.43 -8.41 -3.29
C MET A 81 -13.57 -9.21 -2.00
N LEU A 82 -12.50 -9.92 -1.64
CA LEU A 82 -12.47 -10.65 -0.38
C LEU A 82 -12.69 -9.62 0.73
N THR A 83 -13.53 -9.98 1.69
CA THR A 83 -13.85 -9.10 2.80
C THR A 83 -12.55 -8.68 3.50
N THR A 84 -12.43 -7.39 3.80
CA THR A 84 -11.35 -6.88 4.68
C THR A 84 -11.52 -7.35 6.12
N GLN A 85 -12.65 -7.99 6.43
CA GLN A 85 -12.92 -8.58 7.73
C GLN A 85 -11.89 -9.67 8.04
N GLY A 86 -11.33 -9.62 9.24
CA GLY A 86 -10.28 -10.55 9.66
C GLY A 86 -8.92 -10.28 9.01
N LYS A 87 -8.64 -9.05 8.55
CA LYS A 87 -7.29 -8.67 8.09
C LYS A 87 -6.85 -7.35 8.70
N ALA A 88 -5.58 -7.28 9.10
CA ALA A 88 -4.96 -6.07 9.62
C ALA A 88 -3.64 -5.83 8.90
N VAL A 89 -3.42 -4.59 8.44
CA VAL A 89 -2.21 -4.19 7.70
C VAL A 89 -1.53 -3.06 8.46
N LEU A 90 -0.25 -3.22 8.78
CA LEU A 90 0.55 -2.24 9.52
C LEU A 90 1.76 -1.80 8.71
N ILE A 91 2.00 -0.48 8.63
CA ILE A 91 3.19 0.10 7.98
C ILE A 91 4.29 0.32 9.03
N THR A 92 5.35 -0.48 8.96
CA THR A 92 6.35 -0.65 10.04
C THR A 92 7.80 -0.65 9.49
N GLY A 93 8.82 -0.91 10.33
CA GLY A 93 10.23 -0.96 9.92
C GLY A 93 11.18 -1.39 11.03
N HIS A 94 12.20 -2.23 10.74
CA HIS A 94 13.16 -2.79 11.74
C HIS A 94 14.61 -2.38 11.52
N THR A 95 14.85 -1.50 10.57
CA THR A 95 16.19 -1.14 10.18
C THR A 95 16.60 0.13 10.93
N PRO A 96 17.78 0.17 11.56
CA PRO A 96 18.30 1.39 12.18
C PRO A 96 18.44 2.49 11.13
N LEU A 97 17.95 3.70 11.42
CA LEU A 97 18.08 4.84 10.53
C LEU A 97 18.83 5.96 11.26
N PRO A 98 20.15 6.13 11.00
CA PRO A 98 20.94 7.17 11.62
C PRO A 98 20.35 8.56 11.36
N GLY A 99 20.37 9.42 12.40
CA GLY A 99 19.69 10.73 12.35
C GLY A 99 18.18 10.69 12.64
N PHE A 100 17.57 9.50 12.67
CA PHE A 100 16.13 9.30 12.86
C PHE A 100 15.83 8.29 13.97
N ALA A 101 16.60 8.31 15.06
CA ALA A 101 16.53 7.31 16.13
C ALA A 101 15.13 7.13 16.72
N ALA A 102 14.45 8.23 17.07
CA ALA A 102 13.09 8.17 17.64
C ALA A 102 12.05 7.62 16.65
N TYR A 103 12.17 7.98 15.37
CA TYR A 103 11.32 7.46 14.30
C TYR A 103 11.56 5.95 14.08
N ALA A 104 12.83 5.54 13.98
CA ALA A 104 13.22 4.15 13.82
C ALA A 104 12.76 3.29 14.99
N ALA A 105 12.90 3.77 16.23
CA ALA A 105 12.41 3.08 17.43
C ALA A 105 10.88 2.89 17.39
N SER A 106 10.14 3.94 17.02
CA SER A 106 8.67 3.87 16.91
C SER A 106 8.21 2.87 15.84
N LYS A 107 8.88 2.86 14.67
CA LYS A 107 8.59 1.88 13.60
C LYS A 107 9.01 0.46 13.98
N ALA A 108 10.09 0.32 14.75
CA ALA A 108 10.56 -0.95 15.28
C ALA A 108 9.53 -1.57 16.26
N ALA A 109 8.99 -0.75 17.16
CA ALA A 109 7.94 -1.15 18.08
C ALA A 109 6.69 -1.67 17.35
N LEU A 110 6.27 -1.00 16.27
CA LEU A 110 5.08 -1.38 15.52
C LEU A 110 5.16 -2.76 14.86
N SER A 111 6.33 -3.26 14.46
CA SER A 111 6.37 -4.64 13.97
C SER A 111 6.55 -5.66 15.05
N MET A 112 7.17 -5.32 16.18
CA MET A 112 7.11 -6.24 17.31
C MET A 112 5.64 -6.43 17.69
N PHE A 113 4.90 -5.34 17.76
CA PHE A 113 3.46 -5.34 17.92
C PHE A 113 2.74 -6.15 16.83
N SER A 114 3.06 -5.94 15.54
CA SER A 114 2.48 -6.72 14.43
C SER A 114 2.77 -8.22 14.56
N ALA A 115 3.98 -8.60 14.94
CA ALA A 115 4.39 -9.99 15.11
C ALA A 115 3.69 -10.69 16.28
N VAL A 116 3.41 -9.94 17.36
CA VAL A 116 2.59 -10.41 18.50
C VAL A 116 1.13 -10.54 18.07
N MET A 117 0.54 -9.52 17.44
CA MET A 117 -0.85 -9.54 16.96
C MET A 117 -1.13 -10.69 15.99
N ARG A 118 -0.15 -11.09 15.18
CA ARG A 118 -0.28 -12.27 14.31
C ARG A 118 -0.50 -13.57 15.11
N GLN A 119 0.12 -13.69 16.28
CA GLN A 119 0.00 -14.87 17.14
C GLN A 119 -1.26 -14.80 17.97
N ASP A 120 -1.52 -13.65 18.59
CA ASP A 120 -2.71 -13.44 19.40
C ASP A 120 -3.94 -13.66 18.51
N LEU A 121 -4.09 -12.89 17.44
CA LEU A 121 -5.32 -12.89 16.64
C LEU A 121 -5.49 -14.14 15.75
N PHE A 122 -4.54 -15.08 15.75
CA PHE A 122 -4.58 -16.30 14.94
C PHE A 122 -5.84 -17.13 15.20
N LYS A 123 -6.21 -17.35 16.46
CA LYS A 123 -7.40 -18.15 16.85
C LYS A 123 -8.72 -17.52 16.40
N TRP A 124 -8.71 -16.21 16.16
CA TRP A 124 -9.86 -15.45 15.68
C TRP A 124 -9.92 -15.37 14.15
N GLY A 125 -9.02 -16.06 13.44
CA GLY A 125 -8.96 -16.05 11.98
C GLY A 125 -8.47 -14.73 11.39
N VAL A 126 -7.85 -13.85 12.20
CA VAL A 126 -7.37 -12.56 11.72
C VAL A 126 -5.95 -12.72 11.16
N LYS A 127 -5.75 -12.31 9.90
CA LYS A 127 -4.45 -12.31 9.23
C LYS A 127 -3.81 -10.94 9.35
N VAL A 128 -2.64 -10.88 9.97
CA VAL A 128 -1.88 -9.64 10.16
C VAL A 128 -0.72 -9.60 9.18
N SER A 129 -0.65 -8.53 8.38
CA SER A 129 0.42 -8.26 7.42
C SER A 129 1.23 -7.03 7.83
N ALA A 130 2.54 -7.17 7.88
CA ALA A 130 3.47 -6.06 8.07
C ALA A 130 4.02 -5.58 6.72
N ILE A 131 4.00 -4.28 6.48
CA ILE A 131 4.61 -3.66 5.29
C ILE A 131 5.82 -2.88 5.75
N TYR A 132 6.96 -3.11 5.09
CA TYR A 132 8.25 -2.46 5.35
C TYR A 132 8.67 -1.62 4.12
N PRO A 133 8.15 -0.39 3.97
CA PRO A 133 8.51 0.44 2.84
C PRO A 133 9.96 0.91 2.91
N SER A 134 10.58 1.06 1.74
CA SER A 134 11.79 1.88 1.58
C SER A 134 11.46 3.39 1.63
N GLY A 135 12.37 4.24 1.16
CA GLY A 135 12.16 5.68 1.05
C GLY A 135 11.12 6.02 -0.03
N PHE A 136 9.96 6.53 0.40
CA PHE A 136 8.89 7.03 -0.48
C PHE A 136 8.55 8.47 -0.14
N LYS A 137 8.34 9.29 -1.18
CA LYS A 137 8.10 10.72 -1.05
C LYS A 137 6.68 10.93 -0.54
N THR A 138 6.60 11.23 0.74
CA THR A 138 5.36 11.55 1.46
C THR A 138 5.59 12.83 2.25
N ASN A 139 4.53 13.40 2.82
CA ASN A 139 4.65 14.64 3.60
C ASN A 139 5.17 14.41 5.05
N ILE A 140 5.71 13.23 5.37
CA ILE A 140 6.21 12.90 6.72
C ILE A 140 7.41 13.75 7.13
N PHE A 141 8.19 14.21 6.14
CA PHE A 141 9.33 15.10 6.34
C PHE A 141 8.97 16.57 6.15
N GLY A 142 7.68 16.93 6.13
CA GLY A 142 7.19 18.32 6.06
C GLY A 142 7.68 19.17 4.88
N SER A 143 7.28 20.44 4.85
CA SER A 143 7.88 21.44 3.95
C SER A 143 9.06 22.13 4.63
N LYS A 144 9.98 22.73 3.85
CA LYS A 144 11.10 23.52 4.40
C LYS A 144 10.62 24.61 5.36
N ASP A 145 9.50 25.26 5.04
CA ASP A 145 8.92 26.33 5.85
C ASP A 145 8.32 25.82 7.17
N HIS A 146 7.82 24.58 7.18
CA HIS A 146 7.29 23.97 8.40
C HIS A 146 8.41 23.68 9.41
N TRP A 147 9.57 23.21 8.93
CA TRP A 147 10.71 22.87 9.78
C TRP A 147 11.51 24.08 10.26
N SER A 148 11.66 25.13 9.45
CA SER A 148 12.49 26.28 9.83
C SER A 148 12.09 26.90 11.18
N SER A 149 10.79 27.02 11.44
CA SER A 149 10.26 27.55 12.70
C SER A 149 10.34 26.56 13.88
N GLN A 150 10.20 25.26 13.61
CA GLN A 150 10.23 24.22 14.63
C GLN A 150 11.67 23.90 15.05
N ASP A 151 12.58 23.82 14.09
CA ASP A 151 14.01 23.61 14.32
C ASP A 151 14.59 24.74 15.16
N GLN A 152 14.25 25.99 14.86
CA GLN A 152 14.75 27.11 15.66
C GLN A 152 14.27 27.03 17.11
N LYS A 153 12.99 26.69 17.35
CA LYS A 153 12.48 26.47 18.71
C LYS A 153 13.18 25.32 19.42
N ILE A 154 13.46 24.22 18.72
CA ILE A 154 14.19 23.08 19.31
C ILE A 154 15.60 23.53 19.69
N LEU A 155 16.31 24.19 18.77
CA LEU A 155 17.65 24.71 19.02
C LEU A 155 17.65 25.71 20.16
N ASP A 156 16.74 26.68 20.18
CA ASP A 156 16.67 27.70 21.24
C ASP A 156 16.48 27.07 22.62
N ASN A 157 15.71 25.99 22.72
CA ASN A 157 15.43 25.25 23.96
C ASN A 157 16.47 24.15 24.32
N LEU A 158 17.51 23.93 23.51
CA LEU A 158 18.57 23.01 23.89
C LEU A 158 19.30 23.50 25.14
N MET A 159 19.73 22.55 25.98
CA MET A 159 20.53 22.86 27.16
C MET A 159 21.88 23.51 26.73
N PRO A 160 22.40 24.50 27.49
CA PRO A 160 23.60 25.24 27.09
C PRO A 160 24.84 24.36 26.86
N ASP A 161 25.03 23.35 27.71
CA ASP A 161 26.10 22.35 27.62
C ASP A 161 26.01 21.54 26.31
N VAL A 162 24.81 21.13 25.90
CA VAL A 162 24.60 20.43 24.62
C VAL A 162 24.92 21.32 23.43
N LYS A 163 24.53 22.60 23.45
CA LYS A 163 24.89 23.55 22.38
C LYS A 163 26.40 23.75 22.28
N GLU A 164 27.08 23.81 23.42
CA GLU A 164 28.53 23.96 23.49
C GLU A 164 29.25 22.73 22.94
N ASP A 165 28.86 21.53 23.38
CA ASP A 165 29.47 20.26 22.99
C ASP A 165 29.31 19.97 21.50
N TYR A 166 28.11 20.16 20.96
CA TYR A 166 27.83 19.84 19.56
C TYR A 166 28.23 20.98 18.63
N GLY A 167 27.99 22.23 19.02
CA GLY A 167 28.24 23.42 18.22
C GLY A 167 27.18 23.67 17.14
N GLU A 168 26.94 24.94 16.85
CA GLU A 168 25.91 25.40 15.90
C GLU A 168 26.08 24.84 14.48
N GLU A 169 27.32 24.69 14.01
CA GLU A 169 27.60 24.17 12.66
C GLU A 169 27.17 22.70 12.50
N TYR A 170 27.48 21.87 13.51
CA TYR A 170 27.03 20.47 13.54
C TYR A 170 25.50 20.41 13.62
N LEU A 171 24.90 21.19 14.51
CA LEU A 171 23.45 21.23 14.70
C LEU A 171 22.71 21.71 13.44
N ALA A 172 23.27 22.69 12.71
CA ALA A 172 22.74 23.12 11.42
C ALA A 172 22.80 22.00 10.38
N SER A 173 23.89 21.21 10.35
CA SER A 173 24.04 20.09 9.41
C SER A 173 22.99 18.98 9.60
N LEU A 174 22.44 18.83 10.81
CA LEU A 174 21.35 17.86 11.08
C LEU A 174 20.08 18.20 10.30
N LYS A 175 19.84 19.50 10.00
CA LYS A 175 18.64 19.94 9.25
C LYS A 175 18.62 19.40 7.82
N ASP A 176 19.79 19.16 7.23
CA ASP A 176 19.92 18.65 5.86
C ASP A 176 19.52 17.18 5.71
N LEU A 177 19.38 16.44 6.83
CA LEU A 177 18.94 15.05 6.81
C LEU A 177 17.54 14.89 6.20
N HIS A 178 16.61 15.79 6.53
CA HIS A 178 15.26 15.79 5.96
C HIS A 178 15.28 16.02 4.45
N HIS A 179 16.12 16.95 3.98
CA HIS A 179 16.27 17.26 2.57
C HIS A 179 16.85 16.06 1.80
N THR A 180 17.89 15.44 2.35
CA THR A 180 18.52 14.24 1.78
C THR A 180 17.49 13.11 1.64
N MET A 181 16.72 12.83 2.69
CA MET A 181 15.66 11.81 2.65
C MET A 181 14.59 12.10 1.59
N SER A 182 14.17 13.36 1.45
CA SER A 182 13.19 13.75 0.44
C SER A 182 13.70 13.55 -1.00
N THR A 183 15.01 13.67 -1.20
CA THR A 183 15.66 13.58 -2.53
C THR A 183 15.87 12.12 -2.94
N VAL A 184 16.25 11.25 -2.02
CA VAL A 184 16.47 9.81 -2.30
C VAL A 184 15.17 9.00 -2.34
N SER A 185 14.07 9.58 -1.87
CA SER A 185 12.77 8.90 -1.82
C SER A 185 12.08 8.84 -3.17
N SER A 186 11.48 7.68 -3.49
CA SER A 186 10.71 7.48 -4.72
C SER A 186 9.40 8.28 -4.70
N PRO A 187 9.05 9.03 -5.76
CA PRO A 187 7.75 9.69 -5.86
C PRO A 187 6.62 8.70 -6.20
N ASP A 188 6.95 7.55 -6.79
CA ASP A 188 5.99 6.53 -7.15
C ASP A 188 5.60 5.70 -5.92
N LEU A 189 4.36 5.85 -5.47
CA LEU A 189 3.77 5.13 -4.33
C LEU A 189 3.09 3.82 -4.74
N SER A 190 2.98 3.54 -6.04
CA SER A 190 2.26 2.36 -6.56
C SER A 190 2.70 1.05 -5.90
N PRO A 191 4.01 0.77 -5.70
CA PRO A 191 4.44 -0.47 -5.05
C PRO A 191 3.87 -0.65 -3.63
N VAL A 192 3.78 0.44 -2.85
CA VAL A 192 3.20 0.38 -1.50
C VAL A 192 1.71 0.12 -1.56
N LEU A 193 1.01 0.80 -2.47
CA LEU A 193 -0.44 0.66 -2.62
C LEU A 193 -0.83 -0.73 -3.13
N GLU A 194 -0.06 -1.29 -4.05
CA GLU A 194 -0.23 -2.64 -4.57
C GLU A 194 -0.07 -3.69 -3.45
N ASP A 195 0.98 -3.57 -2.63
CA ASP A 195 1.21 -4.46 -1.48
C ASP A 195 0.10 -4.34 -0.43
N VAL A 196 -0.36 -3.11 -0.13
CA VAL A 196 -1.53 -2.89 0.77
C VAL A 196 -2.78 -3.54 0.18
N CYS A 197 -3.05 -3.33 -1.11
CA CYS A 197 -4.19 -3.94 -1.80
C CYS A 197 -4.10 -5.46 -1.78
N HIS A 198 -2.94 -6.05 -2.03
CA HIS A 198 -2.74 -7.49 -1.95
C HIS A 198 -2.97 -8.00 -0.52
N ALA A 199 -2.40 -7.33 0.50
CA ALA A 199 -2.58 -7.70 1.90
C ALA A 199 -4.05 -7.68 2.35
N LEU A 200 -4.85 -6.74 1.84
CA LEU A 200 -6.28 -6.63 2.16
C LEU A 200 -7.17 -7.56 1.33
N LEU A 201 -6.84 -7.77 0.06
CA LEU A 201 -7.74 -8.42 -0.90
C LEU A 201 -7.36 -9.86 -1.24
N ALA A 202 -6.15 -10.34 -0.93
CA ALA A 202 -5.75 -11.73 -1.20
C ALA A 202 -6.43 -12.71 -0.23
N GLU A 203 -6.71 -13.93 -0.69
CA GLU A 203 -7.28 -14.99 0.16
C GLU A 203 -6.28 -15.38 1.27
N GLU A 204 -5.03 -15.59 0.86
CA GLU A 204 -3.88 -15.85 1.71
C GLU A 204 -2.83 -14.74 1.53
N PRO A 205 -2.96 -13.61 2.25
CA PRO A 205 -1.94 -12.56 2.20
C PRO A 205 -0.64 -13.01 2.87
N TYR A 206 0.49 -12.51 2.39
CA TYR A 206 1.79 -12.71 3.04
C TYR A 206 1.85 -12.03 4.41
N PHE A 207 2.66 -12.57 5.32
CA PHE A 207 2.89 -11.94 6.62
C PHE A 207 3.74 -10.67 6.53
N SER A 208 4.56 -10.55 5.49
CA SER A 208 5.48 -9.44 5.29
C SER A 208 5.56 -9.04 3.82
N TYR A 209 5.58 -7.72 3.60
CA TYR A 209 5.80 -7.08 2.30
C TYR A 209 6.94 -6.08 2.42
N THR A 210 7.73 -5.91 1.36
CA THR A 210 8.89 -5.02 1.33
C THR A 210 8.86 -4.17 0.05
N PRO A 211 7.93 -3.20 -0.09
CA PRO A 211 7.82 -2.40 -1.29
C PRO A 211 8.97 -1.40 -1.44
N GLY A 212 9.44 -1.23 -2.67
CA GLY A 212 10.39 -0.19 -3.06
C GLY A 212 11.84 -0.67 -3.24
N ARG A 213 12.66 0.23 -3.80
CA ARG A 213 14.07 -0.05 -4.09
C ARG A 213 14.84 -0.29 -2.80
N CYS A 214 15.67 -1.34 -2.79
CA CYS A 214 16.49 -1.74 -1.64
C CYS A 214 15.70 -2.08 -0.36
N ALA A 215 14.36 -2.20 -0.44
CA ALA A 215 13.52 -2.52 0.71
C ALA A 215 13.86 -3.88 1.34
N TYR A 216 14.37 -4.82 0.54
CA TYR A 216 14.88 -6.10 1.03
C TYR A 216 16.37 -6.07 1.40
N LEU A 217 17.19 -5.36 0.61
CA LEU A 217 18.64 -5.35 0.75
C LEU A 217 19.09 -4.80 2.11
N ILE A 218 18.56 -3.64 2.53
CA ILE A 218 19.03 -2.97 3.74
C ILE A 218 18.65 -3.76 5.01
N PRO A 219 17.40 -4.24 5.19
CA PRO A 219 17.09 -5.13 6.30
C PRO A 219 17.89 -6.44 6.26
N CYS A 220 18.16 -7.00 5.08
CA CYS A 220 18.97 -8.20 4.92
C CYS A 220 20.41 -7.97 5.41
N LEU A 221 21.03 -6.85 5.03
CA LEU A 221 22.35 -6.44 5.52
C LEU A 221 22.37 -6.33 7.05
N PHE A 222 21.39 -5.65 7.64
CA PHE A 222 21.32 -5.50 9.10
C PHE A 222 21.07 -6.82 9.84
N ARG A 223 20.27 -7.72 9.25
CA ARG A 223 19.83 -8.97 9.91
C ARG A 223 20.85 -10.10 9.83
N TYR A 224 21.52 -10.24 8.70
CA TYR A 224 22.32 -11.44 8.39
C TYR A 224 23.83 -11.19 8.31
N PHE A 225 24.27 -9.94 8.16
CA PHE A 225 25.70 -9.61 8.10
C PHE A 225 26.20 -9.10 9.47
N PRO A 226 27.51 -9.19 9.73
CA PRO A 226 28.10 -8.58 10.92
C PRO A 226 27.78 -7.09 11.01
N LEU A 227 27.53 -6.59 12.23
CA LEU A 227 27.14 -5.19 12.46
C LEU A 227 28.11 -4.18 11.85
N TRP A 228 29.42 -4.45 11.88
CA TRP A 228 30.41 -3.55 11.27
C TRP A 228 30.21 -3.37 9.75
N VAL A 229 29.68 -4.37 9.04
CA VAL A 229 29.36 -4.25 7.61
C VAL A 229 28.22 -3.27 7.42
N TYR A 230 27.16 -3.43 8.22
CA TYR A 230 26.01 -2.54 8.21
C TYR A 230 26.41 -1.12 8.59
N ASP A 231 27.19 -0.94 9.66
CA ASP A 231 27.61 0.37 10.16
C ASP A 231 28.45 1.12 9.13
N ASN A 232 29.35 0.41 8.43
CA ASN A 232 30.13 1.00 7.34
C ASN A 232 29.27 1.37 6.13
N PHE A 233 28.29 0.54 5.77
CA PHE A 233 27.31 0.86 4.73
C PHE A 233 26.48 2.08 5.12
N ALA A 234 25.88 2.07 6.31
CA ALA A 234 25.05 3.14 6.82
C ALA A 234 25.80 4.47 6.92
N LYS A 235 27.06 4.45 7.37
CA LYS A 235 27.92 5.64 7.42
C LYS A 235 28.13 6.26 6.04
N ARG A 236 28.33 5.44 5.00
CA ARG A 236 28.52 5.92 3.62
C ARG A 236 27.23 6.41 2.98
N THR A 237 26.12 5.71 3.22
CA THR A 237 24.84 5.98 2.56
C THR A 237 24.08 7.13 3.20
N PHE A 238 24.07 7.22 4.54
CA PHE A 238 23.32 8.25 5.26
C PHE A 238 24.14 9.49 5.58
N GLN A 239 25.38 9.58 5.06
CA GLN A 239 26.31 10.72 5.23
C GLN A 239 26.24 11.33 6.63
N ILE A 240 26.43 10.48 7.65
CA ILE A 240 26.42 10.92 9.04
C ILE A 240 27.67 11.80 9.25
N HIS A 241 27.44 13.10 9.06
CA HIS A 241 28.27 14.25 9.39
C HIS A 241 29.72 14.21 8.92
N HIS A 242 29.99 14.91 7.80
CA HIS A 242 31.35 15.35 7.48
C HIS A 242 31.93 16.30 8.55
N ILE A 243 31.06 16.94 9.34
CA ILE A 243 31.39 17.86 10.42
C ILE A 243 31.35 17.11 11.75
N LEU A 244 32.41 17.17 12.55
CA LEU A 244 32.40 16.58 13.89
C LEU A 244 31.70 17.52 14.88
N PRO A 245 31.10 17.02 15.98
CA PRO A 245 30.73 17.84 17.13
C PRO A 245 31.90 18.72 17.61
N ARG A 246 31.63 19.95 18.05
CA ARG A 246 32.65 20.94 18.45
C ARG A 246 33.63 20.38 19.49
N SER A 247 33.15 19.69 20.52
CA SER A 247 34.00 19.10 21.58
C SER A 247 35.01 18.10 21.01
N LEU A 248 34.60 17.30 20.02
CA LEU A 248 35.48 16.35 19.32
C LEU A 248 36.46 17.04 18.37
N GLN A 249 36.06 18.15 17.74
CA GLN A 249 36.97 18.97 16.94
C GLN A 249 38.09 19.56 17.82
N MET A 250 37.74 20.10 18.98
CA MET A 250 38.68 20.69 19.93
C MET A 250 39.66 19.64 20.49
N SER A 251 39.15 18.46 20.88
CA SER A 251 40.01 17.34 21.31
C SER A 251 41.01 16.92 20.23
N LYS A 252 40.56 16.84 18.96
CA LYS A 252 41.42 16.48 17.83
C LYS A 252 42.44 17.56 17.48
N ALA A 253 42.13 18.84 17.72
CA ALA A 253 43.06 19.94 17.54
C ALA A 253 44.16 19.92 18.61
N ASN A 254 43.79 19.68 19.87
CA ASN A 254 44.75 19.59 20.97
C ASN A 254 45.72 18.40 20.80
N ASN A 255 45.21 17.22 20.44
CA ASN A 255 46.05 16.04 20.17
C ASN A 255 46.97 16.16 18.94
N LYS A 256 46.87 17.24 18.14
CA LYS A 256 47.79 17.53 17.03
C LYS A 256 48.87 18.55 17.39
N MET A 257 48.70 19.27 18.51
CA MET A 257 49.65 20.27 19.00
C MET A 257 50.65 19.69 20.00
N ASP A 258 50.35 18.50 20.55
CA ASP A 258 51.26 17.66 21.35
C ASP A 258 51.99 16.62 20.47
#